data_AF-A0A397IQ81-F1
#
_entry.id   AF-A0A397IQ81-F1
#
_cell.length_a   1.000
_cell.length_b   1.000
_cell.length_c   1.000
_cell.angle_alpha   90.00
_cell.angle_beta   90.00
_cell.angle_gamma   90.00
#
_symmetry.space_group_name_H-M   'P 1'
#
loop_
_entity.id
_entity.type
_entity.pdbx_description
1 polymer ?
#
loop_
_entity_poly.entity_id
_entity_poly.type
_entity_poly.pdbx_seq_one_letter_code
_entity_poly.pdbx_strand_id
1 'polypeptide(L)'
;MSLQLFQKPVVEKFVKFTSTTAGRDKSYRGVQFFARFLVWYLSRKGYDKEIIQRFNLLKNTLGSSRKLFRVGKFVEHLQNASKALNNTEGFAKFSTFGRQICYSIYLFLDSLSWINSTGAYKFNQIKRINETSARFWFIGIIFSISNGIYKLNQNKHRHDHFEKVSRSKLAEKDEHTNIRAETAKLKSERRALIRQMTIDFLDITIPATVLGYIKWEDGIIGLAGVISSILGAQPQWKKL
;
A
#
# COMPACT_ATOMS: atom_id res chain seq x y z
N MET A 1 -30.24 5.02 -24.90
CA MET A 1 -29.47 4.48 -23.77
C MET A 1 -29.86 5.28 -22.53
N SER A 2 -30.64 4.70 -21.62
CA SER A 2 -31.35 5.48 -20.59
C SER A 2 -30.41 5.96 -19.47
N LEU A 3 -30.60 7.21 -19.03
CA LEU A 3 -29.85 7.84 -17.93
C LEU A 3 -29.94 7.06 -16.60
N GLN A 4 -30.89 6.12 -16.49
CA GLN A 4 -31.05 5.18 -15.38
C GLN A 4 -29.81 4.31 -15.13
N LEU A 5 -28.94 4.10 -16.13
CA LEU A 5 -27.67 3.39 -15.92
C LEU A 5 -26.79 4.08 -14.88
N PHE A 6 -26.80 5.42 -14.82
CA PHE A 6 -25.97 6.21 -13.90
C PHE A 6 -26.52 6.27 -12.47
N GLN A 7 -27.76 5.83 -12.25
CA GLN A 7 -28.41 5.77 -10.94
C GLN A 7 -28.27 4.38 -10.28
N LYS A 8 -27.56 3.44 -10.91
CA LYS A 8 -27.34 2.12 -10.30
C LYS A 8 -26.43 2.26 -9.06
N PRO A 9 -26.68 1.50 -7.97
CA PRO A 9 -25.88 1.58 -6.74
C PRO A 9 -24.37 1.40 -6.96
N VAL A 10 -23.98 0.58 -7.94
CA VAL A 10 -22.56 0.38 -8.29
C VAL A 10 -21.90 1.64 -8.86
N VAL A 11 -22.64 2.44 -9.63
CA VAL A 11 -22.15 3.69 -10.21
C VAL A 11 -22.02 4.75 -9.13
N GLU A 12 -23.02 4.89 -8.25
CA GLU A 12 -22.93 5.79 -7.10
C GLU A 12 -21.74 5.45 -6.20
N LYS A 13 -21.52 4.16 -5.93
CA LYS A 13 -20.38 3.69 -5.16
C LYS A 13 -19.05 3.99 -5.86
N PHE A 14 -19.00 3.84 -7.18
CA PHE A 14 -17.83 4.21 -7.99
C PHE A 14 -17.55 5.72 -7.93
N VAL A 15 -18.58 6.56 -8.03
CA VAL A 15 -18.46 8.01 -7.87
C VAL A 15 -17.90 8.34 -6.48
N LYS A 16 -18.47 7.80 -5.40
CA LYS A 16 -17.95 8.00 -4.04
C LYS A 16 -16.49 7.58 -3.90
N PHE A 17 -16.12 6.44 -4.49
CA PHE A 17 -14.74 5.93 -4.45
C PHE A 17 -13.76 6.87 -5.16
N THR A 18 -14.10 7.24 -6.39
CA THR A 18 -13.26 8.11 -7.23
C THR A 18 -13.29 9.57 -6.80
N SER A 19 -14.20 9.98 -5.92
CA SER A 19 -14.15 11.28 -5.25
C SER A 19 -13.11 11.37 -4.13
N THR A 20 -12.58 10.23 -3.66
CA THR A 20 -11.52 10.23 -2.65
C THR A 20 -10.12 10.22 -3.27
N THR A 21 -9.17 10.92 -2.66
CA THR A 21 -7.74 10.87 -3.06
C THR A 21 -7.19 9.45 -3.01
N ALA A 22 -7.60 8.65 -2.01
CA ALA A 22 -7.19 7.26 -1.88
C ALA A 22 -7.71 6.38 -3.03
N GLY A 23 -8.99 6.52 -3.39
CA GLY A 23 -9.58 5.77 -4.50
C GLY A 23 -8.95 6.11 -5.84
N ARG A 24 -8.66 7.40 -6.10
CA ARG A 24 -7.92 7.84 -7.29
C ARG A 24 -6.50 7.29 -7.30
N ASP A 25 -5.72 7.42 -6.22
CA ASP A 25 -4.34 6.91 -6.16
C ASP A 25 -4.28 5.39 -6.43
N LYS A 26 -5.18 4.60 -5.83
CA LYS A 26 -5.18 3.14 -6.04
C LYS A 26 -5.59 2.75 -7.46
N SER A 27 -6.57 3.44 -8.04
CA SER A 27 -6.98 3.23 -9.44
C SER A 27 -5.83 3.54 -10.39
N TYR A 28 -5.21 4.72 -10.22
CA TYR A 28 -4.10 5.16 -11.06
C TYR A 28 -2.88 4.25 -10.89
N ARG A 29 -2.61 3.75 -9.67
CA ARG A 29 -1.56 2.75 -9.43
C ARG A 29 -1.82 1.48 -10.24
N GLY A 30 -3.04 0.95 -10.20
CA GLY A 30 -3.41 -0.25 -10.94
C GLY A 30 -3.15 -0.10 -12.43
N VAL A 31 -3.65 0.98 -13.04
CA VAL A 31 -3.45 1.28 -14.47
C VAL A 31 -1.97 1.50 -14.79
N GLN A 32 -1.24 2.24 -13.96
CA GLN A 32 0.19 2.48 -14.13
C GLN A 32 1.00 1.17 -14.18
N PHE A 33 0.76 0.27 -13.23
CA PHE A 33 1.50 -0.99 -13.13
C PHE A 33 1.05 -1.99 -14.20
N PHE A 34 -0.22 -1.97 -14.62
CA PHE A 34 -0.66 -2.73 -15.77
C PHE A 34 -0.01 -2.23 -17.06
N ALA A 35 0.11 -0.91 -17.25
CA ALA A 35 0.85 -0.34 -18.36
C ALA A 35 2.34 -0.75 -18.33
N ARG A 36 2.97 -0.83 -17.15
CA ARG A 36 4.33 -1.39 -16.99
C ARG A 36 4.43 -2.84 -17.47
N PHE A 37 3.46 -3.69 -17.10
CA PHE A 37 3.39 -5.06 -17.60
C PHE A 37 3.21 -5.10 -19.12
N LEU A 38 2.32 -4.28 -19.68
CA LEU A 38 2.09 -4.23 -21.13
C LEU A 38 3.33 -3.79 -21.91
N VAL A 39 4.07 -2.78 -21.43
CA VAL A 39 5.34 -2.38 -22.05
C VAL A 39 6.30 -3.56 -22.14
N TRP A 40 6.45 -4.33 -21.06
CA TRP A 40 7.31 -5.51 -21.02
C TRP A 40 6.82 -6.62 -21.96
N TYR A 41 5.52 -6.95 -21.91
CA TYR A 41 4.92 -8.01 -22.70
C TYR A 41 4.97 -7.72 -24.20
N LEU A 42 4.56 -6.52 -24.61
CA LEU A 42 4.51 -6.11 -26.01
C LEU A 42 5.92 -6.02 -26.62
N SER A 43 6.90 -5.55 -25.86
CA SER A 43 8.32 -5.52 -26.30
C SER A 43 8.84 -6.92 -26.60
N ARG A 44 8.55 -7.91 -25.75
CA ARG A 44 8.96 -9.31 -25.96
C ARG A 44 8.24 -9.99 -27.13
N LYS A 45 7.04 -9.53 -27.46
CA LYS A 45 6.25 -10.04 -28.59
C LYS A 45 6.57 -9.34 -29.92
N GLY A 46 7.50 -8.38 -29.92
CA GLY A 46 7.93 -7.69 -31.14
C GLY A 46 6.87 -6.75 -31.73
N TYR A 47 5.98 -6.19 -30.89
CA TYR A 47 5.02 -5.19 -31.34
C TYR A 47 5.73 -3.89 -31.76
N ASP A 48 5.02 -3.07 -32.54
CA ASP A 48 5.51 -1.76 -32.98
C ASP A 48 5.98 -0.90 -31.80
N LYS A 49 7.13 -0.23 -31.99
CA LYS A 49 7.72 0.71 -31.04
C LYS A 49 6.75 1.82 -30.66
N GLU A 50 5.90 2.28 -31.59
CA GLU A 50 4.90 3.30 -31.31
C GLU A 50 3.89 2.83 -30.26
N ILE A 51 3.38 1.60 -30.40
CA ILE A 51 2.43 1.01 -29.45
C ILE A 51 3.07 0.88 -28.06
N ILE A 52 4.30 0.37 -28.01
CA ILE A 52 5.06 0.24 -26.76
C ILE A 52 5.25 1.61 -26.11
N GLN A 53 5.56 2.64 -26.90
CA GLN A 53 5.77 3.99 -26.41
C GLN A 53 4.48 4.61 -25.85
N ARG A 54 3.31 4.35 -26.45
CA ARG A 54 2.02 4.80 -25.90
C ARG A 54 1.80 4.30 -24.47
N PHE A 55 2.04 3.01 -24.20
CA PHE A 55 1.93 2.46 -22.85
C PHE A 55 3.04 2.96 -21.91
N ASN A 56 4.24 3.20 -22.42
CA ASN A 56 5.34 3.76 -21.64
C ASN A 56 5.03 5.20 -21.18
N LEU A 57 4.45 6.02 -22.07
CA LEU A 57 3.97 7.37 -21.73
C LEU A 57 2.85 7.30 -20.68
N LEU A 58 1.85 6.44 -20.85
CA LEU A 58 0.78 6.25 -19.86
C LEU A 58 1.34 5.88 -18.48
N LYS A 59 2.25 4.90 -18.42
CA LYS A 59 2.96 4.49 -17.19
C LYS A 59 3.67 5.68 -16.55
N ASN A 60 4.42 6.46 -17.32
CA ASN A 60 5.22 7.56 -16.80
C ASN A 60 4.35 8.73 -16.31
N THR A 61 3.31 9.10 -17.07
CA THR A 61 2.36 10.15 -16.70
C THR A 61 1.65 9.79 -15.39
N LEU A 62 1.06 8.60 -15.29
CA LEU A 62 0.40 8.16 -14.06
C LEU A 62 1.38 8.06 -12.88
N GLY A 63 2.61 7.58 -13.13
CA GLY A 63 3.67 7.54 -12.12
C GLY A 63 3.99 8.92 -11.56
N SER A 64 4.14 9.92 -12.44
CA SER A 64 4.40 11.32 -12.05
C SER A 64 3.23 11.95 -11.32
N SER A 65 1.99 11.82 -11.83
CA SER A 65 0.78 12.35 -11.17
C SER A 65 0.60 11.77 -9.77
N ARG A 66 0.92 10.49 -9.58
CA ARG A 66 0.85 9.87 -8.25
C ARG A 66 1.93 10.35 -7.29
N LYS A 67 3.12 10.74 -7.78
CA LYS A 67 4.11 11.42 -6.94
C LYS A 67 3.57 12.76 -6.46
N LEU A 68 2.95 13.53 -7.36
CA LEU A 68 2.28 14.79 -7.00
C LEU A 68 1.23 14.58 -5.88
N PHE A 69 0.36 13.57 -5.99
CA PHE A 69 -0.61 13.25 -4.92
C PHE A 69 0.02 12.85 -3.56
N ARG A 70 1.31 12.52 -3.55
CA ARG A 70 2.05 12.18 -2.33
C ARG A 70 2.85 13.35 -1.76
N VAL A 71 3.01 14.45 -2.49
CA VAL A 71 3.68 15.66 -1.97
C VAL A 71 2.99 16.09 -0.68
N GLY A 72 3.79 16.34 0.37
CA GLY A 72 3.30 16.70 1.71
C GLY A 72 2.90 15.51 2.61
N LYS A 73 2.72 14.28 2.08
CA LYS A 73 2.34 13.11 2.91
C LYS A 73 3.39 12.72 3.95
N PHE A 74 4.64 13.15 3.80
CA PHE A 74 5.66 12.92 4.83
C PHE A 74 5.24 13.50 6.20
N VAL A 75 4.47 14.60 6.23
CA VAL A 75 3.94 15.20 7.47
C VAL A 75 2.94 14.27 8.16
N GLU A 76 2.07 13.60 7.40
CA GLU A 76 1.15 12.59 7.93
C GLU A 76 1.93 11.44 8.60
N HIS A 77 3.03 11.03 7.99
CA HIS A 77 3.91 10.01 8.55
C HIS A 77 4.64 10.49 9.82
N LEU A 78 5.10 11.75 9.89
CA LEU A 78 5.66 12.32 11.12
C LEU A 78 4.61 12.37 12.25
N GLN A 79 3.38 12.79 11.94
CA GLN A 79 2.28 12.79 12.92
C GLN A 79 2.00 11.36 13.42
N ASN A 80 1.99 10.37 12.53
CA ASN A 80 1.79 8.99 12.90
C ASN A 80 2.97 8.39 13.68
N ALA A 81 4.20 8.86 13.43
CA ALA A 81 5.37 8.51 14.25
C ALA A 81 5.21 9.02 15.69
N SER A 82 4.79 10.28 15.85
CA SER A 82 4.49 10.86 17.17
C SER A 82 3.39 10.06 17.90
N LYS A 83 2.29 9.73 17.22
CA LYS A 83 1.23 8.88 17.80
C LYS A 83 1.73 7.50 18.23
N ALA A 84 2.67 6.90 17.49
CA ALA A 84 3.23 5.59 17.84
C ALA A 84 4.01 5.63 19.16
N LEU A 85 4.69 6.74 19.46
CA LEU A 85 5.42 6.91 20.73
C LEU A 85 4.49 6.92 21.95
N ASN A 86 3.28 7.47 21.79
CA ASN A 86 2.31 7.66 22.87
C ASN A 86 1.34 6.49 23.03
N ASN A 87 0.94 5.83 21.93
CA ASN A 87 -0.20 4.91 21.92
C ASN A 87 0.17 3.42 21.71
N THR A 88 1.46 3.11 21.63
CA THR A 88 1.93 1.74 21.37
C THR A 88 2.99 1.38 22.39
N GLU A 89 3.27 0.10 22.60
CA GLU A 89 4.29 -0.36 23.54
C GLU A 89 5.20 -1.44 22.94
N GLY A 90 6.33 -1.67 23.60
CA GLY A 90 7.30 -2.71 23.24
C GLY A 90 7.73 -2.68 21.76
N PHE A 91 7.82 -3.87 21.17
CA PHE A 91 8.26 -4.04 19.77
C PHE A 91 7.31 -3.37 18.76
N ALA A 92 6.00 -3.32 19.05
CA ALA A 92 5.05 -2.65 18.18
C ALA A 92 5.30 -1.13 18.12
N LYS A 93 5.74 -0.49 19.23
CA LYS A 93 6.15 0.93 19.24
C LYS A 93 7.35 1.13 18.33
N PHE A 94 8.43 0.37 18.57
CA PHE A 94 9.67 0.46 17.80
C PHE A 94 9.44 0.28 16.30
N SER A 95 8.77 -0.82 15.91
CA SER A 95 8.53 -1.13 14.49
C SER A 95 7.56 -0.16 13.82
N THR A 96 6.50 0.28 14.52
CA THR A 96 5.58 1.29 13.99
C THR A 96 6.27 2.64 13.81
N PHE A 97 7.01 3.10 14.82
CA PHE A 97 7.79 4.34 14.74
C PHE A 97 8.82 4.31 13.61
N GLY A 98 9.62 3.24 13.54
CA GLY A 98 10.63 3.04 12.49
C GLY A 98 10.02 3.06 11.09
N ARG A 99 8.88 2.38 10.89
CA ARG A 99 8.13 2.44 9.63
C ARG A 99 7.75 3.86 9.26
N GLN A 100 7.18 4.62 10.20
CA GLN A 100 6.66 5.96 9.95
C GLN A 100 7.78 6.96 9.64
N ILE A 101 8.90 6.90 10.35
CA ILE A 101 10.07 7.74 10.04
C ILE A 101 10.65 7.40 8.67
N CYS A 102 10.80 6.11 8.35
CA CYS A 102 11.28 5.68 7.03
C CYS A 102 10.36 6.19 5.90
N TYR A 103 9.04 6.07 6.06
CA TYR A 103 8.09 6.57 5.06
C TYR A 103 8.09 8.10 4.96
N SER A 104 8.30 8.81 6.07
CA SER A 104 8.47 10.28 6.04
C SER A 104 9.67 10.67 5.17
N ILE A 105 10.84 10.08 5.43
CA ILE A 105 12.06 10.37 4.66
C ILE A 105 11.89 9.96 3.20
N TYR A 106 11.35 8.77 2.95
CA TYR A 106 11.04 8.28 1.59
C TYR A 106 10.18 9.31 0.82
N LEU A 107 9.06 9.75 1.38
CA LEU A 107 8.09 10.61 0.70
C LEU A 107 8.57 12.06 0.57
N PHE A 108 9.36 12.54 1.53
CA PHE A 108 10.04 13.82 1.39
C PHE A 108 10.99 13.80 0.18
N LEU A 109 11.85 12.77 0.09
CA LEU A 109 12.77 12.62 -1.03
C LEU A 109 12.02 12.35 -2.36
N ASP A 110 10.92 11.58 -2.35
CA ASP A 110 10.08 11.36 -3.54
C ASP A 110 9.45 12.67 -4.04
N SER A 111 9.16 13.61 -3.13
CA SER A 111 8.68 14.96 -3.48
C SER A 111 9.77 15.77 -4.16
N LEU A 112 11.02 15.73 -3.67
CA LEU A 112 12.16 16.37 -4.34
C LEU A 112 12.40 15.75 -5.73
N SER A 113 12.29 14.44 -5.84
CA SER A 113 12.40 13.74 -7.11
C SER A 113 11.30 14.12 -8.10
N TRP A 114 10.09 14.38 -7.62
CA TRP A 114 9.01 14.89 -8.46
C TRP A 114 9.30 16.32 -8.96
N ILE A 115 9.72 17.23 -8.07
CA ILE A 115 10.16 18.60 -8.44
C ILE A 115 11.26 18.54 -9.51
N ASN A 116 12.21 17.62 -9.38
CA ASN A 116 13.23 17.40 -10.39
C ASN A 116 12.64 16.99 -11.74
N SER A 117 11.69 16.06 -11.72
CA SER A 117 11.09 15.51 -12.94
C SER A 117 10.26 16.52 -13.72
N THR A 118 9.65 17.51 -13.05
CA THR A 118 8.90 18.59 -13.73
C THR A 118 9.82 19.65 -14.35
N GLY A 119 11.06 19.74 -13.88
CA GLY A 119 12.01 20.78 -14.31
C GLY A 119 11.90 22.09 -13.54
N ALA A 120 11.03 22.18 -12.53
CA ALA A 120 10.94 23.35 -11.67
C ALA A 120 12.26 23.64 -10.92
N TYR A 121 12.98 22.58 -10.53
CA TYR A 121 14.35 22.69 -10.03
C TYR A 121 15.12 21.40 -10.33
N LYS A 122 16.34 21.49 -10.88
CA LYS A 122 17.17 20.32 -11.20
C LYS A 122 18.23 20.11 -10.12
N PHE A 123 18.21 18.96 -9.46
CA PHE A 123 19.18 18.61 -8.43
C PHE A 123 20.39 17.87 -9.04
N ASN A 124 21.60 18.35 -8.76
CA ASN A 124 22.85 17.73 -9.24
C ASN A 124 22.99 16.26 -8.80
N GLN A 125 22.49 15.90 -7.60
CA GLN A 125 22.59 14.56 -7.02
C GLN A 125 21.27 13.77 -7.08
N ILE A 126 20.44 13.99 -8.11
CA ILE A 126 19.10 13.35 -8.21
C ILE A 126 19.16 11.82 -8.13
N LYS A 127 20.21 11.18 -8.68
CA LYS A 127 20.41 9.73 -8.57
C LYS A 127 20.50 9.29 -7.11
N ARG A 128 21.32 9.97 -6.30
CA ARG A 128 21.48 9.69 -4.87
C ARG A 128 20.18 9.94 -4.08
N ILE A 129 19.44 10.98 -4.43
CA ILE A 129 18.12 11.27 -3.83
C ILE A 129 17.16 10.11 -4.09
N ASN A 130 17.04 9.66 -5.34
CA ASN A 130 16.18 8.54 -5.73
C ASN A 130 16.59 7.23 -5.05
N GLU A 131 17.88 6.90 -5.02
CA GLU A 131 18.38 5.70 -4.35
C GLU A 131 18.11 5.75 -2.84
N THR A 132 18.36 6.89 -2.20
CA THR A 132 18.11 7.06 -0.76
C THR A 132 16.62 6.96 -0.44
N SER A 133 15.77 7.58 -1.26
CA SER A 133 14.31 7.43 -1.20
C SER A 133 13.89 5.96 -1.26
N ALA A 134 14.45 5.19 -2.21
CA ALA A 134 14.20 3.76 -2.33
C ALA A 134 14.71 2.94 -1.13
N ARG A 135 15.89 3.26 -0.55
CA ARG A 135 16.41 2.62 0.67
C ARG A 135 15.45 2.78 1.84
N PHE A 136 14.98 4.00 2.08
CA PHE A 136 14.03 4.25 3.17
C PHE A 136 12.66 3.62 2.91
N TRP A 137 12.20 3.56 1.65
CA TRP A 137 10.99 2.81 1.33
C TRP A 137 11.15 1.32 1.64
N PHE A 138 12.27 0.71 1.22
CA PHE A 138 12.59 -0.70 1.49
C PHE A 138 12.63 -1.01 2.99
N ILE A 139 13.39 -0.23 3.77
CA ILE A 139 13.50 -0.40 5.23
C ILE A 139 12.14 -0.19 5.90
N GLY A 140 11.37 0.81 5.45
CA GLY A 140 10.01 1.03 5.94
C GLY A 140 9.10 -0.18 5.73
N ILE A 141 9.20 -0.86 4.57
CA ILE A 141 8.47 -2.11 4.34
C ILE A 141 8.94 -3.22 5.27
N ILE A 142 10.25 -3.38 5.53
CA ILE A 142 10.76 -4.37 6.49
C ILE A 142 10.14 -4.13 7.88
N PHE A 143 10.12 -2.89 8.37
CA PHE A 143 9.45 -2.57 9.63
C PHE A 143 7.95 -2.92 9.60
N SER A 144 7.27 -2.68 8.48
CA SER A 144 5.86 -3.02 8.29
C SER A 144 5.61 -4.53 8.39
N ILE A 145 6.43 -5.34 7.70
CA ILE A 145 6.36 -6.80 7.73
C ILE A 145 6.66 -7.33 9.14
N SER A 146 7.72 -6.86 9.79
CA SER A 146 8.09 -7.27 11.14
C SER A 146 6.99 -6.95 12.15
N ASN A 147 6.38 -5.76 12.07
CA ASN A 147 5.22 -5.41 12.90
C ASN A 147 4.01 -6.29 12.60
N GLY A 148 3.78 -6.63 11.32
CA GLY A 148 2.73 -7.54 10.89
C GLY A 148 2.86 -8.93 11.51
N ILE A 149 4.06 -9.52 11.46
CA ILE A 149 4.38 -10.81 12.09
C ILE A 149 4.14 -10.74 13.60
N TYR A 150 4.66 -9.71 14.26
CA TYR A 150 4.48 -9.51 15.69
C TYR A 150 3.00 -9.42 16.10
N LYS A 151 2.22 -8.61 15.38
CA LYS A 151 0.77 -8.45 15.63
C LYS A 151 -0.03 -9.71 15.30
N LEU A 152 0.38 -10.49 14.30
CA LEU A 152 -0.26 -11.78 14.01
C LEU A 152 -0.05 -12.78 15.15
N ASN A 153 1.13 -12.81 15.76
CA ASN A 153 1.40 -13.65 16.93
C ASN A 153 0.55 -13.21 18.13
N GLN A 154 0.49 -11.91 18.43
CA GLN A 154 -0.39 -11.39 19.49
C GLN A 154 -1.86 -11.71 19.23
N ASN A 155 -2.32 -11.53 17.99
CA ASN A 155 -3.68 -11.83 17.59
C ASN A 155 -4.01 -13.32 17.76
N LYS A 156 -3.07 -14.22 17.42
CA LYS A 156 -3.21 -15.66 17.65
C LYS A 156 -3.37 -15.99 19.14
N HIS A 157 -2.49 -15.47 20.01
CA HIS A 157 -2.59 -15.70 21.46
C HIS A 157 -3.92 -15.24 22.05
N ARG A 158 -4.40 -14.05 21.63
CA ARG A 158 -5.72 -13.53 22.05
C ARG A 158 -6.87 -14.39 21.53
N HIS A 159 -6.80 -14.82 20.28
CA HIS A 159 -7.82 -15.69 19.68
C HIS A 159 -7.90 -17.02 20.43
N ASP A 160 -6.76 -17.68 20.68
CA ASP A 160 -6.70 -18.96 21.40
C ASP A 160 -7.24 -18.82 22.84
N HIS A 161 -7.01 -17.68 23.49
CA HIS A 161 -7.60 -17.37 24.80
C HIS A 161 -9.13 -17.29 24.74
N PHE A 162 -9.69 -16.46 23.87
CA PHE A 162 -11.15 -16.30 23.75
C PHE A 162 -11.84 -17.60 23.30
N GLU A 163 -11.18 -18.41 22.47
CA GLU A 163 -11.72 -19.71 22.08
C GLU A 163 -11.78 -20.68 23.25
N LYS A 164 -10.76 -20.70 24.12
CA LYS A 164 -10.77 -21.52 25.35
C LYS A 164 -11.88 -21.08 26.31
N VAL A 165 -12.02 -19.77 26.53
CA VAL A 165 -13.10 -19.21 27.39
C VAL A 165 -14.48 -19.52 26.80
N SER A 166 -14.65 -19.41 25.48
CA SER A 166 -15.93 -19.76 24.83
C SER A 166 -16.30 -21.24 24.99
N ARG A 167 -15.32 -22.14 25.14
CA ARG A 167 -15.53 -23.59 25.28
C ARG A 167 -15.72 -24.02 26.73
N SER A 168 -15.33 -23.21 27.71
CA SER A 168 -15.63 -23.50 29.10
C SER A 168 -17.13 -23.27 29.32
N LYS A 169 -17.80 -24.20 30.02
CA LYS A 169 -19.23 -24.11 30.36
C LYS A 169 -19.54 -23.00 31.40
N LEU A 170 -18.57 -22.14 31.69
CA LEU A 170 -18.60 -21.14 32.75
C LEU A 170 -19.04 -19.76 32.25
N ALA A 171 -19.10 -19.54 30.93
CA ALA A 171 -19.46 -18.24 30.38
C ALA A 171 -20.98 -18.02 30.44
N GLU A 172 -21.39 -16.90 31.05
CA GLU A 172 -22.79 -16.47 31.05
C GLU A 172 -23.24 -16.06 29.63
N LYS A 173 -24.56 -15.94 29.40
CA LYS A 173 -25.12 -15.60 28.08
C LYS A 173 -24.58 -14.27 27.54
N ASP A 174 -24.42 -13.27 28.40
CA ASP A 174 -23.87 -11.95 28.05
C ASP A 174 -22.34 -11.99 27.86
N GLU A 175 -21.66 -12.92 28.52
CA GLU A 175 -20.23 -13.16 28.29
C GLU A 175 -19.99 -13.83 26.93
N HIS A 176 -20.86 -14.78 26.55
CA HIS A 176 -20.81 -15.43 25.23
C HIS A 176 -21.02 -14.47 24.06
N THR A 177 -21.90 -13.47 24.18
CA THR A 177 -22.08 -12.44 23.12
C THR A 177 -20.83 -11.56 23.00
N ASN A 178 -20.24 -11.14 24.12
CA ASN A 178 -18.99 -10.38 24.14
C ASN A 178 -17.81 -11.17 23.55
N ILE A 179 -17.66 -12.45 23.90
CA ILE A 179 -16.62 -13.33 23.35
C ILE A 179 -16.78 -13.49 21.82
N ARG A 180 -18.02 -13.65 21.33
CA ARG A 180 -18.28 -13.73 19.89
C ARG A 180 -17.90 -12.44 19.17
N ALA A 181 -18.22 -11.29 19.74
CA ALA A 181 -17.87 -9.98 19.18
C ALA A 181 -16.35 -9.79 19.11
N GLU A 182 -15.62 -10.07 20.19
CA GLU A 182 -14.15 -9.98 20.23
C GLU A 182 -13.49 -11.00 19.27
N THR A 183 -14.01 -12.23 19.18
CA THR A 183 -13.52 -13.22 18.21
C THR A 183 -13.71 -12.75 16.77
N ALA A 184 -14.86 -12.16 16.45
CA ALA A 184 -15.13 -11.60 15.12
C ALA A 184 -14.19 -10.42 14.80
N LYS A 185 -13.93 -9.56 15.79
CA LYS A 185 -12.97 -8.46 15.69
C LYS A 185 -11.55 -8.96 15.45
N LEU A 186 -11.07 -9.95 16.22
CA LEU A 186 -9.75 -10.57 16.02
C LEU A 186 -9.61 -11.21 14.64
N LYS A 187 -10.66 -11.89 14.13
CA LYS A 187 -10.68 -12.42 12.76
C LYS A 187 -10.61 -11.31 11.71
N SER A 188 -11.27 -10.18 11.95
CA SER A 188 -11.19 -9.00 11.07
C SER A 188 -9.80 -8.38 11.07
N GLU A 189 -9.20 -8.20 12.25
CA GLU A 189 -7.83 -7.70 12.43
C GLU A 189 -6.82 -8.62 11.73
N ARG A 190 -6.92 -9.94 11.91
CA ARG A 190 -6.06 -10.93 11.25
C ARG A 190 -6.13 -10.82 9.73
N ARG A 191 -7.33 -10.70 9.15
CA ARG A 191 -7.52 -10.50 7.71
C ARG A 191 -6.89 -9.19 7.23
N ALA A 192 -6.99 -8.13 8.03
CA ALA A 192 -6.36 -6.85 7.70
C ALA A 192 -4.83 -6.94 7.74
N LEU A 193 -4.26 -7.60 8.74
CA LEU A 193 -2.81 -7.83 8.88
C LEU A 193 -2.25 -8.66 7.73
N ILE A 194 -2.88 -9.80 7.41
CA ILE A 194 -2.44 -10.68 6.31
C ILE A 194 -2.46 -9.90 4.99
N ARG A 195 -3.56 -9.19 4.69
CA ARG A 195 -3.65 -8.38 3.47
C ARG A 195 -2.57 -7.32 3.41
N GLN A 196 -2.30 -6.60 4.49
CA GLN A 196 -1.24 -5.59 4.51
C GLN A 196 0.13 -6.22 4.28
N MET A 197 0.43 -7.36 4.91
CA MET A 197 1.68 -8.08 4.68
C MET A 197 1.78 -8.58 3.24
N THR A 198 0.72 -9.10 2.65
CA THR A 198 0.71 -9.48 1.22
C THR A 198 1.01 -8.28 0.34
N ILE A 199 0.41 -7.11 0.60
CA ILE A 199 0.73 -5.87 -0.10
C ILE A 199 2.21 -5.51 0.08
N ASP A 200 2.72 -5.58 1.30
CA ASP A 200 4.11 -5.26 1.62
C ASP A 200 5.10 -6.18 0.90
N PHE A 201 4.85 -7.50 0.86
CA PHE A 201 5.66 -8.46 0.12
C PHE A 201 5.63 -8.25 -1.40
N LEU A 202 4.51 -7.79 -1.96
CA LEU A 202 4.44 -7.43 -3.37
C LEU A 202 5.16 -6.11 -3.65
N ASP A 203 4.95 -5.11 -2.79
CA ASP A 203 5.49 -3.76 -2.97
C ASP A 203 6.99 -3.69 -2.68
N ILE A 204 7.56 -4.56 -1.83
CA ILE A 204 9.01 -4.58 -1.53
C ILE A 204 9.86 -4.84 -2.77
N THR A 205 9.29 -5.53 -3.75
CA THR A 205 9.95 -5.84 -5.03
C THR A 205 10.36 -4.57 -5.76
N ILE A 206 9.60 -3.47 -5.62
CA ILE A 206 9.83 -2.23 -6.34
C ILE A 206 11.12 -1.53 -5.85
N PRO A 207 11.25 -1.14 -4.57
CA PRO A 207 12.50 -0.56 -4.10
C PRO A 207 13.65 -1.56 -4.12
N ALA A 208 13.42 -2.87 -3.92
CA ALA A 208 14.47 -3.88 -4.04
C ALA A 208 15.09 -3.92 -5.45
N THR A 209 14.26 -3.83 -6.51
CA THR A 209 14.76 -3.72 -7.89
C THR A 209 15.47 -2.39 -8.14
N VAL A 210 14.92 -1.27 -7.66
CA VAL A 210 15.57 0.06 -7.80
C VAL A 210 16.96 0.08 -7.16
N LEU A 211 17.14 -0.61 -6.04
CA LEU A 211 18.41 -0.73 -5.33
C LEU A 211 19.35 -1.80 -5.90
N GLY A 212 18.91 -2.58 -6.89
CA GLY A 212 19.68 -3.66 -7.47
C GLY A 212 19.82 -4.91 -6.59
N TYR A 213 19.04 -5.02 -5.50
CA TYR A 213 19.04 -6.20 -4.63
C TYR A 213 18.46 -7.43 -5.31
N ILE A 214 17.50 -7.23 -6.23
CA ILE A 214 16.92 -8.28 -7.07
C ILE A 214 16.87 -7.82 -8.52
N LYS A 215 17.05 -8.76 -9.45
CA LYS A 215 16.99 -8.52 -10.90
C LYS A 215 15.70 -9.09 -11.49
N TRP A 216 14.56 -8.61 -11.01
CA TRP A 216 13.26 -9.03 -11.52
C TRP A 216 12.87 -8.24 -12.76
N GLU A 217 12.19 -8.90 -13.69
CA GLU A 217 11.73 -8.26 -14.92
C GLU A 217 10.53 -7.34 -14.67
N ASP A 218 10.41 -6.31 -15.51
CA ASP A 218 9.33 -5.32 -15.43
C ASP A 218 7.93 -5.92 -15.48
N GLY A 219 7.75 -7.07 -16.16
CA GLY A 219 6.49 -7.80 -16.20
C GLY A 219 6.04 -8.28 -14.83
N ILE A 220 6.95 -8.91 -14.06
CA ILE A 220 6.66 -9.44 -12.72
C ILE A 220 6.33 -8.29 -11.77
N ILE A 221 7.12 -7.20 -11.82
CA ILE A 221 6.90 -6.03 -10.97
C ILE A 221 5.59 -5.32 -11.35
N GLY A 222 5.27 -5.28 -12.64
CA GLY A 222 3.99 -4.82 -13.17
C GLY A 222 2.81 -5.57 -12.56
N LEU A 223 2.81 -6.90 -12.65
CA LEU A 223 1.74 -7.74 -12.10
C LEU A 223 1.64 -7.64 -10.57
N ALA A 224 2.77 -7.67 -9.87
CA ALA A 224 2.81 -7.49 -8.41
C ALA A 224 2.16 -6.16 -7.99
N GLY A 225 2.47 -5.07 -8.71
CA GLY A 225 1.89 -3.76 -8.46
C GLY A 225 0.40 -3.67 -8.80
N VAL A 226 -0.10 -4.42 -9.79
CA VAL A 226 -1.55 -4.53 -10.07
C VAL A 226 -2.26 -5.22 -8.90
N ILE A 227 -1.74 -6.36 -8.45
CA ILE A 227 -2.33 -7.14 -7.36
C ILE A 227 -2.32 -6.30 -6.06
N SER A 228 -1.21 -5.66 -5.73
CA SER A 228 -1.12 -4.82 -4.52
C SER A 228 -2.04 -3.60 -4.59
N SER A 229 -2.31 -3.07 -5.79
CA SER A 229 -3.28 -1.99 -6.00
C SER A 229 -4.71 -2.44 -5.72
N ILE A 230 -5.11 -3.61 -6.24
CA ILE A 230 -6.45 -4.19 -6.01
C ILE A 230 -6.64 -4.46 -4.52
N LEU A 231 -5.68 -5.14 -3.88
CA LEU A 231 -5.73 -5.42 -2.44
C LEU A 231 -5.80 -4.13 -1.62
N GLY A 232 -5.09 -3.08 -2.03
CA GLY A 232 -5.11 -1.77 -1.38
C GLY A 232 -6.40 -0.97 -1.61
N ALA A 233 -7.12 -1.22 -2.72
CA ALA A 233 -8.39 -0.56 -3.04
C ALA A 233 -9.57 -1.19 -2.28
N GLN A 234 -9.55 -2.51 -2.05
CA GLN A 234 -10.65 -3.25 -1.42
C GLN A 234 -11.14 -2.65 -0.08
N PRO A 235 -10.28 -2.28 0.89
CA PRO A 235 -10.75 -1.68 2.14
C PRO A 235 -11.40 -0.33 1.93
N GLN A 236 -10.93 0.47 0.97
CA GLN A 236 -11.50 1.79 0.68
C GLN A 236 -12.86 1.63 -0.01
N TRP A 237 -13.01 0.66 -0.91
CA TRP A 237 -14.29 0.34 -1.53
C TRP A 237 -15.33 -0.18 -0.52
N LYS A 238 -14.91 -1.01 0.44
CA LYS A 238 -15.81 -1.59 1.46
C LYS A 238 -16.33 -0.57 2.48
N LYS A 239 -15.66 0.56 2.65
CA LYS A 239 -16.09 1.64 3.56
C LYS A 239 -17.23 2.50 3.00
N LEU A 240 -17.47 2.40 1.68
CA LEU A 240 -18.51 3.14 0.94
C LEU A 240 -19.77 2.31 0.83
#